data_AF-A0A7R9U5A5-F1
#
_entry.id   AF-A0A7R9U5A5-F1
#
_cell.length_a   1.000
_cell.length_b   1.000
_cell.length_c   1.000
_cell.angle_alpha   90.00
_cell.angle_beta   90.00
_cell.angle_gamma   90.00
#
_symmetry.space_group_name_H-M   'P 1'
#
loop_
_entity.id
_entity.type
_entity.pdbx_description
1 polymer ?
#
loop_
_entity_poly.entity_id
_entity_poly.type
_entity_poly.pdbx_seq_one_letter_code
_entity_poly.pdbx_strand_id
1 'polypeptide(L)'
;MPSPRAEVILFLACVVVVGLDRLLKRQWRKKARKNGTRTGLHQQTKELTPPLPREVVRLLKSTSLCHLSTQGVDGTPHLSLMRFTYLPAEEKIIISTRRSSQKFDFLEQNPLVALLVHDFPHMQDEGERGECGRTFSITLNGSASIETGDAEARYRALHLQENPEYEQFIVGPNIAIVSVTVTSARICNLQDKVKVWTLETAQEGL
;
A
#
# COMPACT_ATOMS: atom_id res chain seq x y z
N MET A 1 7.44 51.49 9.30
CA MET A 1 6.06 51.37 8.77
C MET A 1 6.17 51.01 7.29
N PRO A 2 5.76 49.81 6.84
CA PRO A 2 5.85 49.43 5.44
C PRO A 2 4.73 50.09 4.63
N SER A 3 4.98 50.30 3.34
CA SER A 3 4.18 51.14 2.44
C SER A 3 2.92 50.42 1.90
N PRO A 4 1.83 51.15 1.61
CA PRO A 4 0.52 50.59 1.24
C PRO A 4 0.44 50.02 -0.19
N ARG A 5 1.58 49.81 -0.87
CA ARG A 5 1.62 49.29 -2.25
C ARG A 5 1.95 47.79 -2.34
N ALA A 6 2.34 47.14 -1.24
CA ALA A 6 2.69 45.72 -1.23
C ALA A 6 1.49 44.78 -0.94
N GLU A 7 0.45 45.24 -0.24
CA GLU A 7 -0.71 44.39 0.12
C GLU A 7 -1.71 44.18 -1.03
N VAL A 8 -1.79 45.12 -1.97
CA VAL A 8 -2.73 45.00 -3.11
C VAL A 8 -2.28 43.93 -4.11
N ILE A 9 -0.97 43.69 -4.24
CA ILE A 9 -0.42 42.69 -5.18
C ILE A 9 -0.60 41.26 -4.65
N LEU A 10 -0.56 41.07 -3.32
CA LEU A 10 -0.75 39.75 -2.71
C LEU A 10 -2.22 39.29 -2.71
N PHE A 11 -3.17 40.25 -2.64
CA PHE A 11 -4.60 39.94 -2.72
C PHE A 11 -5.06 39.57 -4.15
N LEU A 12 -4.49 40.20 -5.18
CA LEU A 12 -4.80 39.87 -6.58
C LEU A 12 -4.23 38.50 -7.02
N ALA A 13 -3.08 38.08 -6.48
CA ALA A 13 -2.51 36.76 -6.77
C ALA A 13 -3.34 35.60 -6.17
N CYS A 14 -3.95 35.79 -4.99
CA CYS A 14 -4.72 34.74 -4.31
C CYS A 14 -6.07 34.45 -5.00
N VAL A 15 -6.72 35.47 -5.57
CA VAL A 15 -8.00 35.31 -6.29
C VAL A 15 -7.84 34.56 -7.62
N VAL A 16 -6.70 34.71 -8.30
CA VAL A 16 -6.45 34.02 -9.59
C VAL A 16 -6.22 32.51 -9.40
N VAL A 17 -5.52 32.10 -8.34
CA VAL A 17 -5.24 30.66 -8.08
C VAL A 17 -6.51 29.91 -7.68
N VAL A 18 -7.37 30.51 -6.83
CA VAL A 18 -8.64 29.87 -6.43
C VAL A 18 -9.68 29.87 -7.57
N GLY A 19 -9.59 30.82 -8.51
CA GLY A 19 -10.44 30.88 -9.71
C GLY A 19 -10.13 29.79 -10.73
N LEU A 20 -8.85 29.46 -10.97
CA LEU A 20 -8.43 28.43 -11.92
C LEU A 20 -8.85 27.01 -11.47
N ASP A 21 -8.77 26.73 -10.17
CA ASP A 21 -9.09 25.41 -9.61
C ASP A 21 -10.61 25.10 -9.70
N ARG A 22 -11.46 26.13 -9.59
CA ARG A 22 -12.93 26.00 -9.79
C ARG A 22 -13.31 25.75 -11.25
N LEU A 23 -12.54 26.29 -12.19
CA LEU A 23 -12.75 26.08 -13.63
C LEU A 23 -12.27 24.70 -14.08
N LEU A 24 -11.13 24.23 -13.57
CA LEU A 24 -10.60 22.88 -13.84
C LEU A 24 -11.49 21.78 -13.25
N LYS A 25 -12.00 21.94 -12.02
CA LYS A 25 -12.97 20.99 -11.41
C LYS A 25 -14.31 20.95 -12.16
N ARG A 26 -14.76 22.09 -12.72
CA ARG A 26 -15.96 22.14 -13.59
C ARG A 26 -15.75 21.45 -14.93
N GLN A 27 -14.56 21.53 -15.51
CA GLN A 27 -14.20 20.84 -16.75
C GLN A 27 -14.13 19.32 -16.54
N TRP A 28 -13.56 18.87 -15.40
CA TRP A 28 -13.50 17.45 -15.04
C TRP A 28 -14.89 16.83 -14.82
N ARG A 29 -15.80 17.52 -14.10
CA ARG A 29 -17.19 17.05 -13.88
C ARG A 29 -18.03 16.94 -15.16
N LYS A 30 -17.76 17.78 -16.17
CA LYS A 30 -18.43 17.70 -17.48
C LYS A 30 -17.87 16.57 -18.36
N LYS A 31 -16.58 16.27 -18.25
CA LYS A 31 -15.95 15.12 -18.95
C LYS A 31 -16.40 13.78 -18.35
N ALA A 32 -16.55 13.70 -17.03
CA ALA A 32 -17.08 12.51 -16.34
C ALA A 32 -18.55 12.22 -16.71
N ARG A 33 -19.37 13.26 -16.93
CA ARG A 33 -20.80 13.12 -17.28
C ARG A 33 -21.05 12.74 -18.75
N LYS A 34 -20.09 12.96 -19.65
CA LYS A 34 -20.24 12.67 -21.10
C LYS A 34 -19.90 11.22 -21.47
N ASN A 35 -19.24 10.48 -20.59
CA ASN A 35 -18.88 9.07 -20.81
C ASN A 35 -19.92 8.07 -20.28
N GLY A 36 -20.99 8.55 -19.66
CA GLY A 36 -22.05 7.70 -19.09
C GLY A 36 -23.22 7.48 -20.05
N THR A 37 -23.01 6.75 -21.16
CA THR A 37 -24.09 6.03 -21.87
C THR A 37 -23.49 5.11 -22.92
N ARG A 38 -23.10 3.90 -22.50
CA ARG A 38 -23.13 2.69 -23.34
C ARG A 38 -23.45 1.51 -22.44
N THR A 39 -24.72 1.13 -22.44
CA THR A 39 -25.22 -0.17 -21.98
C THR A 39 -24.63 -1.26 -22.87
N GLY A 40 -23.92 -2.22 -22.27
CA GLY A 40 -23.42 -3.41 -22.96
C GLY A 40 -22.54 -4.26 -22.04
N LEU A 41 -23.05 -5.44 -21.68
CA LEU A 41 -22.35 -6.63 -21.15
C LEU A 41 -21.19 -6.37 -20.17
N HIS A 42 -21.48 -6.54 -18.88
CA HIS A 42 -20.48 -6.59 -17.80
C HIS A 42 -19.67 -7.90 -17.92
N GLN A 43 -18.73 -7.95 -18.86
CA GLN A 43 -17.59 -8.84 -18.72
C GLN A 43 -16.68 -8.21 -17.67
N GLN A 44 -16.76 -8.76 -16.46
CA GLN A 44 -15.85 -8.48 -15.38
C GLN A 44 -14.46 -8.96 -15.84
N THR A 45 -13.71 -8.08 -16.51
CA THR A 45 -12.32 -8.32 -16.85
C THR A 45 -11.57 -8.39 -15.53
N LYS A 46 -11.32 -9.60 -15.03
CA LYS A 46 -10.39 -9.84 -13.94
C LYS A 46 -9.05 -9.31 -14.43
N GLU A 47 -8.63 -8.13 -13.97
CA GLU A 47 -7.30 -7.62 -14.24
C GLU A 47 -6.32 -8.70 -13.76
N LEU A 48 -5.63 -9.34 -14.70
CA LEU A 48 -4.68 -10.40 -14.41
C LEU A 48 -3.43 -9.73 -13.85
N THR A 49 -3.35 -9.61 -12.53
CA THR A 49 -2.10 -9.26 -11.86
C THR A 49 -1.11 -10.41 -12.08
N PRO A 50 0.09 -10.17 -12.64
CA PRO A 50 1.10 -11.21 -12.76
C PRO A 50 1.51 -11.73 -11.38
N PRO A 51 1.87 -13.02 -11.27
CA PRO A 51 2.21 -13.62 -9.98
C PRO A 51 3.49 -13.01 -9.40
N LEU A 52 3.54 -12.89 -8.07
CA LEU A 52 4.76 -12.47 -7.38
C LEU A 52 5.87 -13.54 -7.52
N PRO A 53 7.17 -13.16 -7.48
CA PRO A 53 8.28 -14.12 -7.50
C PRO A 53 8.16 -15.15 -6.38
N ARG A 54 8.54 -16.40 -6.66
CA ARG A 54 8.45 -17.51 -5.70
C ARG A 54 9.12 -17.19 -4.36
N GLU A 55 10.23 -16.46 -4.38
CA GLU A 55 10.96 -16.07 -3.18
C GLU A 55 10.14 -15.11 -2.30
N VAL A 56 9.44 -14.15 -2.92
CA VAL A 56 8.53 -13.22 -2.24
C VAL A 56 7.34 -13.98 -1.65
N VAL A 57 6.68 -14.82 -2.44
CA VAL A 57 5.53 -15.63 -2.00
C VAL A 57 5.90 -16.54 -0.84
N ARG A 58 7.08 -17.18 -0.90
CA ARG A 58 7.57 -18.04 0.18
C ARG A 58 7.70 -17.27 1.48
N LEU A 59 8.36 -16.11 1.45
CA LEU A 59 8.61 -15.31 2.64
C LEU A 59 7.30 -14.72 3.20
N LEU A 60 6.41 -14.21 2.35
CA LEU A 60 5.09 -13.71 2.78
C LEU A 60 4.19 -14.78 3.41
N LYS A 61 4.41 -16.07 3.10
CA LYS A 61 3.69 -17.19 3.72
C LYS A 61 4.33 -17.70 5.00
N SER A 62 5.61 -17.44 5.25
CA SER A 62 6.33 -17.95 6.42
C SER A 62 6.40 -16.98 7.59
N THR A 63 5.94 -15.74 7.41
CA THR A 63 5.93 -14.71 8.46
C THR A 63 4.66 -13.86 8.36
N SER A 64 4.31 -13.20 9.46
CA SER A 64 3.16 -12.30 9.55
C SER A 64 3.55 -10.90 10.00
N LEU A 65 4.85 -10.58 10.12
CA LEU A 65 5.35 -9.26 10.52
C LEU A 65 6.11 -8.57 9.40
N CYS A 66 5.87 -7.27 9.25
CA CYS A 66 6.59 -6.41 8.32
C CYS A 66 6.86 -5.04 8.92
N HIS A 67 7.86 -4.33 8.39
CA HIS A 67 8.05 -2.92 8.65
C HIS A 67 7.45 -2.11 7.50
N LEU A 68 6.34 -1.42 7.78
CA LEU A 68 5.67 -0.52 6.85
C LEU A 68 6.32 0.87 6.90
N SER A 69 6.79 1.34 5.75
CA SER A 69 7.20 2.72 5.53
C SER A 69 6.06 3.51 4.89
N THR A 70 5.76 4.66 5.48
CA THR A 70 4.79 5.66 5.05
C THR A 70 5.47 7.03 5.02
N GLN A 71 4.90 8.01 4.32
CA GLN A 71 5.50 9.33 4.19
C GLN A 71 4.50 10.44 4.48
N GLY A 72 4.90 11.43 5.28
CA GLY A 72 4.15 12.67 5.47
C GLY A 72 4.19 13.57 4.23
N VAL A 73 3.30 14.56 4.15
CA VAL A 73 3.24 15.50 3.02
C VAL A 73 4.49 16.37 2.89
N ASP A 74 5.20 16.59 3.99
CA ASP A 74 6.50 17.27 4.04
C ASP A 74 7.68 16.37 3.60
N GLY A 75 7.40 15.11 3.26
CA GLY A 75 8.40 14.11 2.90
C GLY A 75 8.96 13.33 4.09
N THR A 76 8.51 13.60 5.32
CA THR A 76 9.01 12.94 6.53
C THR A 76 8.75 11.43 6.48
N PRO A 77 9.78 10.56 6.57
CA PRO A 77 9.59 9.12 6.57
C PRO A 77 9.05 8.64 7.93
N HIS A 78 8.19 7.64 7.91
CA HIS A 78 7.64 7.05 9.12
C HIS A 78 7.54 5.53 8.98
N LEU A 79 8.18 4.82 9.91
CA LEU A 79 8.26 3.37 9.94
C LEU A 79 7.33 2.80 11.01
N SER A 80 6.70 1.66 10.74
CA SER A 80 5.78 1.01 11.67
C SER A 80 5.90 -0.50 11.58
N LEU A 81 6.02 -1.17 12.72
CA LEU A 81 5.87 -2.62 12.79
C LEU A 81 4.39 -2.97 12.62
N MET A 82 4.08 -3.78 11.62
CA MET A 82 2.72 -4.18 11.29
C MET A 82 2.63 -5.70 11.23
N ARG A 83 1.52 -6.22 11.73
CA ARG A 83 1.08 -7.57 11.40
C ARG A 83 0.31 -7.53 10.10
N PHE A 84 0.54 -8.52 9.23
CA PHE A 84 -0.09 -8.59 7.92
C PHE A 84 -0.64 -9.99 7.63
N THR A 85 -1.56 -10.06 6.67
CA THR A 85 -2.00 -11.29 6.02
C THR A 85 -1.79 -11.17 4.52
N TYR A 86 -1.11 -12.12 3.91
CA TYR A 86 -0.96 -12.18 2.45
C TYR A 86 -2.07 -13.03 1.83
N LEU A 87 -2.73 -12.52 0.78
CA LEU A 87 -3.81 -13.17 0.04
C LEU A 87 -3.31 -13.61 -1.35
N PRO A 88 -2.91 -14.88 -1.53
CA PRO A 88 -2.27 -15.33 -2.78
C PRO A 88 -3.15 -15.22 -4.02
N ALA A 89 -4.47 -15.39 -3.87
CA ALA A 89 -5.42 -15.35 -4.99
C ALA A 89 -5.57 -13.95 -5.61
N GLU A 90 -5.17 -12.91 -4.86
CA GLU A 90 -5.30 -11.50 -5.25
C GLU A 90 -3.95 -10.76 -5.25
N GLU A 91 -2.86 -11.45 -4.88
CA GLU A 91 -1.53 -10.85 -4.72
C GLU A 91 -1.53 -9.60 -3.83
N LYS A 92 -2.37 -9.62 -2.79
CA LYS A 92 -2.58 -8.50 -1.85
C LYS A 92 -2.00 -8.78 -0.48
N ILE A 93 -1.50 -7.72 0.15
CA ILE A 93 -1.10 -7.74 1.55
C ILE A 93 -2.13 -6.93 2.35
N ILE A 94 -2.74 -7.53 3.35
CA ILE A 94 -3.75 -6.91 4.22
C ILE A 94 -3.10 -6.56 5.55
N ILE A 95 -3.32 -5.33 6.00
CA ILE A 95 -2.92 -4.85 7.33
C ILE A 95 -4.10 -4.12 7.97
N SER A 96 -4.08 -3.99 9.30
CA SER A 96 -4.98 -3.12 10.04
C SER A 96 -4.22 -2.02 10.76
N THR A 97 -4.83 -0.84 10.88
CA THR A 97 -4.28 0.25 11.69
C THR A 97 -5.38 1.08 12.33
N ARG A 98 -5.08 1.74 13.44
CA ARG A 98 -6.01 2.69 14.04
C ARG A 98 -6.13 3.92 13.16
N ARG A 99 -7.35 4.45 12.98
CA ARG A 99 -7.59 5.68 12.22
C ARG A 99 -6.93 6.90 12.88
N SER A 100 -6.71 6.86 14.19
CA SER A 100 -6.03 7.92 14.95
C SER A 100 -4.50 7.82 14.94
N SER A 101 -3.90 7.08 14.00
CA SER A 101 -2.45 6.86 13.96
C SER A 101 -1.78 7.70 12.88
N GLN A 102 -0.55 8.15 13.14
CA GLN A 102 0.20 8.96 12.16
C GLN A 102 0.36 8.28 10.79
N LYS A 103 0.57 6.95 10.77
CA LYS A 103 0.61 6.18 9.51
C LYS A 103 -0.72 6.20 8.77
N PHE A 104 -1.85 6.23 9.48
CA PHE A 104 -3.17 6.33 8.83
C PHE A 104 -3.34 7.70 8.19
N ASP A 105 -3.01 8.78 8.92
CA ASP A 105 -3.04 10.14 8.37
C ASP A 105 -2.17 10.24 7.11
N PHE A 106 -0.99 9.60 7.11
CA PHE A 106 -0.09 9.57 5.97
C PHE A 106 -0.66 8.77 4.79
N LEU A 107 -1.28 7.62 5.05
CA LEU A 107 -1.93 6.80 4.02
C LEU A 107 -3.11 7.50 3.36
N GLU A 108 -3.85 8.35 4.07
CA GLU A 108 -4.91 9.18 3.49
C GLU A 108 -4.37 10.23 2.50
N GLN A 109 -3.12 10.66 2.69
CA GLN A 109 -2.50 11.71 1.90
C GLN A 109 -1.64 11.16 0.75
N ASN A 110 -0.94 10.05 0.97
CA ASN A 110 -0.07 9.41 0.01
C ASN A 110 -0.21 7.88 0.10
N PRO A 111 -0.73 7.21 -0.95
CA PRO A 111 -0.90 5.77 -0.93
C PRO A 111 0.41 4.99 -1.18
N LEU A 112 1.52 5.66 -1.54
CA LEU A 112 2.78 4.98 -1.84
C LEU A 112 3.43 4.49 -0.54
N VAL A 113 3.74 3.20 -0.51
CA VAL A 113 4.31 2.52 0.66
C VAL A 113 5.47 1.62 0.29
N ALA A 114 6.31 1.32 1.27
CA ALA A 114 7.28 0.23 1.19
C ALA A 114 7.12 -0.71 2.39
N LEU A 115 7.27 -2.01 2.18
CA LEU A 115 7.21 -3.03 3.22
C LEU A 115 8.53 -3.78 3.23
N LEU A 116 9.21 -3.82 4.37
CA LEU A 116 10.35 -4.69 4.59
C LEU A 116 9.89 -5.95 5.34
N VAL A 117 10.18 -7.11 4.77
CA VAL A 117 9.94 -8.42 5.37
C VAL A 117 11.26 -9.20 5.32
N HIS A 118 11.58 -9.93 6.37
CA HIS A 118 12.76 -10.79 6.42
C HIS A 118 12.51 -11.99 7.32
N ASP A 119 13.28 -13.06 7.10
CA ASP A 119 13.30 -14.29 7.91
C ASP A 119 14.65 -14.52 8.60
N PHE A 120 15.41 -13.44 8.89
CA PHE A 120 16.70 -13.54 9.59
C PHE A 120 16.58 -14.39 10.87
N PRO A 121 17.24 -15.56 10.93
CA PRO A 121 17.18 -16.41 12.10
C PRO A 121 18.00 -15.75 13.20
N HIS A 122 17.31 -15.27 14.23
CA HIS A 122 17.91 -15.03 15.52
C HIS A 122 17.15 -15.93 16.51
N MET A 123 17.80 -17.03 16.91
CA MET A 123 17.32 -18.03 17.90
C MET A 123 16.34 -19.12 17.42
N GLN A 124 16.69 -19.87 16.37
CA GLN A 124 16.16 -21.23 16.20
C GLN A 124 17.35 -22.19 16.23
N ASP A 125 17.28 -23.15 17.15
CA ASP A 125 18.34 -24.08 17.53
C ASP A 125 19.02 -24.78 16.34
N GLU A 126 20.29 -25.12 16.56
CA GLU A 126 21.10 -25.98 15.72
C GLU A 126 20.43 -27.37 15.56
N GLY A 127 19.48 -27.52 14.63
CA GLY A 127 18.69 -28.76 14.54
C GLY A 127 18.37 -29.26 13.14
N GLU A 128 18.00 -28.40 12.20
CA GLU A 128 17.46 -28.88 10.91
C GLU A 128 18.09 -28.17 9.71
N ARG A 129 19.27 -28.64 9.31
CA ARG A 129 19.83 -28.36 7.97
C ARG A 129 19.12 -29.21 6.92
N GLY A 130 17.88 -28.83 6.60
CA GLY A 130 17.33 -29.09 5.26
C GLY A 130 17.82 -28.02 4.28
N GLU A 131 17.68 -28.23 2.97
CA GLU A 131 17.96 -27.23 1.92
C GLU A 131 17.00 -26.01 1.93
N CYS A 132 16.55 -25.59 3.12
CA CYS A 132 15.70 -24.43 3.40
C CYS A 132 16.53 -23.30 4.06
N GLY A 133 17.75 -23.07 3.57
CA GLY A 133 18.75 -22.19 4.21
C GLY A 133 19.16 -20.98 3.37
N ARG A 134 18.21 -20.32 2.69
CA ARG A 134 18.49 -19.00 2.10
C ARG A 134 17.58 -18.01 2.80
N THR A 135 18.12 -17.36 3.81
CA THR A 135 17.48 -16.21 4.43
C THR A 135 17.39 -15.09 3.41
N PHE A 136 16.22 -14.48 3.29
CA PHE A 136 15.96 -13.37 2.41
C PHE A 136 15.46 -12.17 3.19
N SER A 137 15.82 -10.99 2.71
CA SER A 137 15.03 -9.79 2.95
C SER A 137 14.36 -9.38 1.65
N ILE A 138 13.10 -9.00 1.74
CA ILE A 138 12.35 -8.43 0.63
C ILE A 138 11.91 -7.03 1.00
N THR A 139 12.16 -6.07 0.11
CA THR A 139 11.52 -4.76 0.14
C THR A 139 10.46 -4.74 -0.96
N LEU A 140 9.21 -4.59 -0.57
CA LEU A 140 8.06 -4.52 -1.48
C LEU A 140 7.62 -3.07 -1.57
N ASN A 141 7.61 -2.50 -2.77
CA ASN A 141 7.05 -1.19 -3.03
C ASN A 141 5.66 -1.38 -3.65
N GLY A 142 4.73 -0.53 -3.27
CA GLY A 142 3.35 -0.68 -3.69
C GLY A 142 2.48 0.52 -3.39
N SER A 143 1.18 0.34 -3.67
CA SER A 143 0.15 1.31 -3.36
C SER A 143 -0.83 0.71 -2.35
N ALA A 144 -1.07 1.45 -1.28
CA ALA A 144 -2.03 1.14 -0.25
C ALA A 144 -3.42 1.70 -0.60
N SER A 145 -4.46 0.97 -0.24
CA SER A 145 -5.86 1.36 -0.36
C SER A 145 -6.54 1.18 0.99
N ILE A 146 -7.18 2.24 1.50
CA ILE A 146 -8.02 2.16 2.70
C ILE A 146 -9.35 1.57 2.27
N GLU A 147 -9.64 0.35 2.75
CA GLU A 147 -10.79 -0.43 2.32
C GLU A 147 -12.05 0.04 3.04
N THR A 148 -13.19 -0.02 2.33
CA THR A 148 -14.51 0.33 2.88
C THR A 148 -15.58 -0.67 2.40
N GLY A 149 -16.72 -0.72 3.09
CA GLY A 149 -17.86 -1.54 2.68
C GLY A 149 -17.58 -3.04 2.70
N ASP A 150 -18.05 -3.76 1.67
CA ASP A 150 -17.94 -5.23 1.59
C ASP A 150 -16.48 -5.71 1.55
N ALA A 151 -15.59 -4.96 0.90
CA ALA A 151 -14.17 -5.27 0.84
C ALA A 151 -13.51 -5.18 2.23
N GLU A 152 -13.83 -4.12 2.98
CA GLU A 152 -13.37 -3.96 4.37
C GLU A 152 -13.82 -5.13 5.25
N ALA A 153 -15.11 -5.50 5.17
CA ALA A 153 -15.66 -6.61 5.96
C ALA A 153 -14.99 -7.95 5.60
N ARG A 154 -14.83 -8.24 4.30
CA ARG A 154 -14.18 -9.45 3.81
C ARG A 154 -12.72 -9.55 4.24
N TYR A 155 -11.94 -8.50 4.01
CA TYR A 155 -10.52 -8.51 4.36
C TYR A 155 -10.29 -8.49 5.86
N ARG A 156 -11.16 -7.82 6.65
CA ARG A 156 -11.11 -7.89 8.12
C ARG A 156 -11.32 -9.32 8.61
N ALA A 157 -12.31 -10.03 8.08
CA ALA A 157 -12.59 -11.41 8.45
C ALA A 157 -11.40 -12.33 8.13
N LEU A 158 -10.82 -12.21 6.94
CA LEU A 158 -9.63 -12.98 6.54
C LEU A 158 -8.41 -12.64 7.41
N HIS A 159 -8.18 -11.36 7.70
CA HIS A 159 -7.06 -10.94 8.53
C HIS A 159 -7.20 -11.41 9.98
N LEU A 160 -8.42 -11.39 10.53
CA LEU A 160 -8.73 -11.90 11.86
C LEU A 160 -8.58 -13.42 11.95
N GLN A 161 -9.03 -14.14 10.92
CA GLN A 161 -8.92 -15.60 10.86
C GLN A 161 -7.46 -16.07 10.94
N GLU A 162 -6.56 -15.37 10.25
CA GLU A 162 -5.13 -15.70 10.26
C GLU A 162 -4.39 -15.19 11.51
N ASN A 163 -4.99 -14.26 12.27
CA ASN A 163 -4.35 -13.61 13.43
C ASN A 163 -5.32 -13.44 14.61
N PRO A 164 -5.95 -14.52 15.11
CA PRO A 164 -7.00 -14.45 16.13
C PRO A 164 -6.50 -13.81 17.44
N GLU A 165 -5.24 -14.03 17.81
CA GLU A 165 -4.63 -13.50 19.03
C GLU A 165 -4.35 -11.98 18.98
N TYR A 166 -4.57 -11.34 17.82
CA TYR A 166 -4.41 -9.90 17.61
C TYR A 166 -5.75 -9.18 17.36
N GLU A 167 -6.89 -9.78 17.74
CA GLU A 167 -8.24 -9.24 17.54
C GLU A 167 -8.36 -7.75 17.93
N GLN A 168 -7.80 -7.34 19.07
CA GLN A 168 -7.83 -5.96 19.56
C GLN A 168 -7.18 -4.91 18.63
N PHE A 169 -6.37 -5.36 17.67
CA PHE A 169 -5.77 -4.53 16.63
C PHE A 169 -6.45 -4.69 15.27
N ILE A 170 -7.42 -5.60 15.13
CA ILE A 170 -8.12 -5.94 13.90
C ILE A 170 -9.60 -5.59 13.95
N VAL A 171 -10.25 -5.65 15.12
CA VAL A 171 -11.69 -5.41 15.28
C VAL A 171 -11.92 -4.14 16.09
N GLY A 172 -12.75 -3.26 15.57
CA GLY A 172 -13.19 -2.06 16.28
C GLY A 172 -13.56 -0.91 15.33
N PRO A 173 -14.42 0.02 15.76
CA PRO A 173 -14.90 1.12 14.93
C PRO A 173 -13.79 2.09 14.52
N ASN A 174 -12.71 2.16 15.31
CA ASN A 174 -11.54 3.01 15.04
C ASN A 174 -10.40 2.28 14.33
N ILE A 175 -10.62 1.08 13.80
CA ILE A 175 -9.59 0.28 13.11
C ILE A 175 -9.93 0.22 11.64
N ALA A 176 -9.08 0.75 10.78
CA ALA A 176 -9.20 0.64 9.33
C ALA A 176 -8.51 -0.63 8.83
N ILE A 177 -9.06 -1.21 7.75
CA ILE A 177 -8.37 -2.21 6.94
C ILE A 177 -7.72 -1.52 5.77
N VAL A 178 -6.48 -1.89 5.49
CA VAL A 178 -5.69 -1.39 4.38
C VAL A 178 -5.22 -2.59 3.56
N SER A 179 -5.44 -2.55 2.25
CA SER A 179 -4.82 -3.49 1.33
C SER A 179 -3.65 -2.83 0.61
N VAL A 180 -2.58 -3.58 0.37
CA VAL A 180 -1.41 -3.14 -0.39
C VAL A 180 -1.29 -3.99 -1.64
N THR A 181 -1.22 -3.33 -2.79
CA THR A 181 -0.90 -3.94 -4.08
C THR A 181 0.58 -3.69 -4.38
N VAL A 182 1.35 -4.76 -4.57
CA VAL A 182 2.80 -4.69 -4.81
C VAL A 182 3.06 -4.39 -6.29
N THR A 183 3.89 -3.38 -6.55
CA THR A 183 4.27 -2.96 -7.92
C THR A 183 5.73 -3.26 -8.24
N SER A 184 6.59 -3.35 -7.21
CA SER A 184 7.96 -3.84 -7.38
C SER A 184 8.49 -4.47 -6.10
N ALA A 185 9.52 -5.30 -6.26
CA ALA A 185 10.17 -6.01 -5.18
C ALA A 185 11.69 -6.01 -5.38
N ARG A 186 12.41 -5.75 -4.29
CA ARG A 186 13.85 -6.00 -4.18
C ARG A 186 14.05 -7.19 -3.26
N ILE A 187 14.68 -8.24 -3.78
CA ILE A 187 14.92 -9.49 -3.07
C ILE A 187 16.42 -9.59 -2.83
N CYS A 188 16.85 -9.55 -1.58
CA CYS A 188 18.25 -9.68 -1.19
C CYS A 188 18.45 -10.99 -0.42
N ASN A 189 19.56 -11.68 -0.68
CA ASN A 189 19.96 -12.86 0.06
C ASN A 189 21.19 -12.59 0.94
N LEU A 190 21.61 -13.57 1.74
CA LEU A 190 22.78 -13.45 2.62
C LEU A 190 24.12 -13.22 1.90
N GLN A 191 24.19 -13.42 0.59
CA GLN A 191 25.38 -13.13 -0.22
C GLN A 191 25.33 -11.73 -0.85
N ASP A 192 24.44 -10.86 -0.39
CA ASP A 192 24.19 -9.53 -0.94
C ASP A 192 23.83 -9.54 -2.45
N LYS A 193 23.34 -10.69 -2.95
CA LYS A 193 22.84 -10.77 -4.32
C LYS A 193 21.43 -10.23 -4.35
N VAL A 194 21.25 -9.17 -5.13
CA VAL A 194 19.97 -8.48 -5.27
C VAL A 194 19.30 -8.86 -6.58
N LYS A 195 18.06 -9.35 -6.49
CA LYS A 195 17.14 -9.53 -7.62
C LYS A 195 16.06 -8.46 -7.55
N VAL A 196 15.76 -7.81 -8.67
CA VAL A 196 14.69 -6.82 -8.79
C VAL A 196 13.57 -7.43 -9.62
N TRP A 197 12.34 -7.24 -9.16
CA TRP A 197 11.12 -7.58 -9.87
C TRP A 197 10.23 -6.34 -9.96
N THR A 198 9.57 -6.15 -11.10
CA THR A 198 8.58 -5.09 -11.31
C THR A 198 7.35 -5.67 -11.98
N LEU A 199 6.20 -5.04 -11.77
CA LEU A 199 4.96 -5.43 -12.44
C LEU A 199 5.10 -5.39 -13.96
N GLU A 200 5.79 -4.36 -14.48
CA GLU A 200 6.07 -4.16 -15.91
C GLU A 200 6.83 -5.36 -16.51
N THR A 201 7.96 -5.74 -15.89
CA THR A 201 8.77 -6.88 -16.37
C THR A 201 8.03 -8.21 -16.27
N ALA A 202 7.06 -8.33 -15.37
CA ALA A 202 6.25 -9.53 -15.22
C ALA A 202 5.11 -9.62 -16.25
N GLN A 203 4.60 -8.49 -16.72
CA GLN A 203 3.59 -8.42 -17.78
C GLN A 203 4.17 -8.67 -19.17
N GLU A 204 5.42 -8.28 -19.41
CA GLU A 204 6.12 -8.56 -20.69
C GLU A 204 6.42 -10.05 -20.92
N GLY A 205 6.40 -10.87 -19.86
CA GLY A 205 6.67 -12.30 -19.91
C GLY A 205 5.43 -13.21 -20.00
N LEU A 206 4.23 -12.64 -20.11
CA LEU A 206 2.95 -13.33 -20.30
C LEU A 206 2.54 -13.34 -21.77
#